data_AF-A0A399HZI0-F1
#
_entry.id   AF-A0A399HZI0-F1
#
_cell.length_a   1.000
_cell.length_b   1.000
_cell.length_c   1.000
_cell.angle_alpha   90.00
_cell.angle_beta   90.00
_cell.angle_gamma   90.00
#
_symmetry.space_group_name_H-M   'P 1'
#
loop_
_entity.id
_entity.type
_entity.pdbx_description
1 polymer ?
#
loop_
_entity_poly.entity_id
_entity_poly.type
_entity_poly.pdbx_seq_one_letter_code
_entity_poly.pdbx_strand_id
1 'polypeptide(L)'
;MLLRLFTLAMLLPIALSGCASPPKSRPEAQATLTRLWDADAPARSYDEYLSVEEAYVQAEAFLKKNNSRMAENYYRLALVKGRLLEEQIAGKGEKLVLSTSGSPSAVQVRVPSGESLKKFPSGQDGEGQSVPYSVPTAVAAEPGRPIVSQPLPARQGEAGFDPEVQEDASREPKAVGETERAQSHFPSRVIKSDRIIGGEECYVVEKGDTLGLIGARLGVSWRYLAKINNLDPKKYLYEGQELRVVNRKIVPKRIRNGLVINIPDRMMYYFKQGRLTKSIPVALGRPNTRDIQEDDVVWHTPTGVFRILTKEKDPVWRVPPSIQKEMEKQGKEVVTRVPPGEKNPLGRYALRTSIPGIMIHSTIRPASIYGFSSHGCIRVSPGMMEDLFDEVEVNTRGEIIYDPIKVAVTKDGRVFLEVNRDIYDKKIDFEKEVKEALRKNRATGKVDWKKVNLVLRSKLGIAEDVTM
;
A
#
# COMPACT_ATOMS: atom_id res chain seq x y z
N MET A 1 -29.15 36.63 -17.10
CA MET A 1 -28.75 38.04 -16.89
C MET A 1 -29.10 38.43 -15.45
N LEU A 2 -28.13 38.43 -14.54
CA LEU A 2 -28.28 38.89 -13.15
C LEU A 2 -26.89 39.33 -12.65
N LEU A 3 -26.86 40.25 -11.69
CA LEU A 3 -25.81 41.30 -11.65
C LEU A 3 -24.68 41.04 -10.64
N ARG A 4 -23.49 41.57 -10.94
CA ARG A 4 -22.38 41.69 -9.99
C ARG A 4 -22.73 42.67 -8.87
N LEU A 5 -22.26 42.39 -7.65
CA LEU A 5 -21.94 43.42 -6.66
C LEU A 5 -20.74 42.95 -5.81
N PHE A 6 -19.59 43.59 -6.02
CA PHE A 6 -18.40 43.49 -5.16
C PHE A 6 -18.44 44.69 -4.21
N THR A 7 -18.29 44.46 -2.91
CA THR A 7 -18.11 45.54 -1.93
C THR A 7 -16.79 45.34 -1.20
N LEU A 8 -15.86 46.28 -1.39
CA LEU A 8 -14.50 46.19 -0.84
C LEU A 8 -14.46 46.85 0.54
N ALA A 9 -14.22 46.08 1.59
CA ALA A 9 -13.97 46.59 2.94
C ALA A 9 -12.49 46.37 3.29
N MET A 10 -11.68 47.45 3.26
CA MET A 10 -10.32 47.41 3.80
C MET A 10 -10.35 47.37 5.33
N LEU A 11 -9.75 46.32 5.91
CA LEU A 11 -9.34 46.29 7.30
C LEU A 11 -7.83 46.05 7.36
N LEU A 12 -7.12 46.93 8.04
CA LEU A 12 -5.66 46.93 8.12
C LEU A 12 -5.20 45.84 9.11
N PRO A 13 -4.35 44.87 8.73
CA PRO A 13 -3.87 43.85 9.66
C PRO A 13 -2.74 44.40 10.54
N ILE A 14 -2.96 44.42 11.86
CA ILE A 14 -1.87 44.56 12.83
C ILE A 14 -1.00 43.30 12.74
N ALA A 15 0.27 43.47 12.42
CA ALA A 15 1.21 42.36 12.31
C ALA A 15 1.73 41.94 13.69
N LEU A 16 1.50 40.68 14.09
CA LEU A 16 2.39 39.90 14.96
C LEU A 16 1.94 38.43 15.10
N SER A 17 2.41 37.57 14.20
CA SER A 17 2.60 36.11 14.40
C SER A 17 3.30 35.52 13.20
N GLY A 18 4.10 34.47 13.39
CA GLY A 18 4.79 33.76 12.32
C GLY A 18 3.83 32.94 11.46
N CYS A 19 3.13 33.58 10.53
CA CYS A 19 2.27 32.91 9.56
C CYS A 19 3.10 31.98 8.67
N ALA A 20 2.97 30.67 8.90
CA ALA A 20 3.47 29.67 7.96
C ALA A 20 2.84 29.94 6.58
N SER A 21 3.68 30.10 5.56
CA SER A 21 3.24 30.51 4.22
C SER A 21 2.10 29.61 3.71
N PRO A 22 1.09 30.18 3.02
CA PRO A 22 -0.01 29.37 2.49
C PRO A 22 0.53 28.29 1.55
N PRO A 23 -0.06 27.08 1.54
CA PRO A 23 0.37 25.99 0.66
C PRO A 23 0.42 26.43 -0.81
N LYS A 24 1.57 26.19 -1.46
CA LYS A 24 1.87 26.68 -2.81
C LYS A 24 0.92 26.10 -3.84
N SER A 25 0.59 24.81 -3.70
CA SER A 25 -0.30 24.10 -4.64
C SER A 25 -1.79 24.45 -4.50
N ARG A 26 -2.20 25.23 -3.49
CA ARG A 26 -3.64 25.51 -3.24
C ARG A 26 -4.37 26.18 -4.42
N PRO A 27 -3.87 27.27 -5.03
CA PRO A 27 -4.61 27.96 -6.10
C PRO A 27 -4.73 27.10 -7.36
N GLU A 28 -3.66 26.37 -7.70
CA GLU A 28 -3.64 25.47 -8.85
C GLU A 28 -4.59 24.29 -8.63
N ALA A 29 -4.61 23.68 -7.43
CA ALA A 29 -5.52 22.58 -7.10
C ALA A 29 -6.99 23.02 -7.13
N GLN A 30 -7.28 24.26 -6.73
CA GLN A 30 -8.62 24.84 -6.84
C GLN A 30 -9.00 25.04 -8.33
N ALA A 31 -8.10 25.61 -9.14
CA ALA A 31 -8.32 25.80 -10.56
C ALA A 31 -8.49 24.47 -11.32
N THR A 32 -7.81 23.40 -10.91
CA THR A 32 -7.97 22.05 -11.48
C THR A 32 -9.37 21.48 -11.21
N LEU A 33 -9.95 21.72 -10.02
CA LEU A 33 -11.36 21.35 -9.77
C LEU A 33 -12.34 22.12 -10.65
N THR A 34 -12.09 23.42 -10.89
CA THR A 34 -12.89 24.22 -11.83
C THR A 34 -12.81 23.65 -13.25
N ARG A 35 -11.60 23.41 -13.79
CA ARG A 35 -11.42 22.83 -15.13
C ARG A 35 -12.09 21.46 -15.28
N LEU A 36 -12.02 20.61 -14.24
CA LEU A 36 -12.67 19.30 -14.24
C LEU A 36 -14.20 19.40 -14.21
N TRP A 37 -14.75 20.34 -13.43
CA TRP A 37 -16.18 20.62 -13.41
C TRP A 37 -16.68 21.10 -14.78
N ASP A 38 -15.97 22.07 -15.37
CA ASP A 38 -16.27 22.62 -16.70
C ASP A 38 -16.10 21.58 -17.83
N ALA A 39 -15.21 20.59 -17.63
CA ALA A 39 -15.02 19.45 -18.52
C ALA A 39 -16.01 18.29 -18.29
N ASP A 40 -17.05 18.48 -17.45
CA ASP A 40 -18.09 17.49 -17.14
C ASP A 40 -17.53 16.18 -16.52
N ALA A 41 -16.42 16.30 -15.78
CA ALA A 41 -15.83 15.19 -15.05
C ALA A 41 -16.79 14.48 -14.06
N PRO A 42 -17.70 15.17 -13.34
CA PRO A 42 -18.65 14.50 -12.44
C PRO A 42 -19.54 13.48 -13.14
N ALA A 43 -20.05 13.75 -14.36
CA ALA A 43 -20.85 12.78 -15.10
C ALA A 43 -19.99 11.72 -15.78
N ARG A 44 -18.81 12.10 -16.30
CA ARG A 44 -17.94 11.22 -17.09
C ARG A 44 -17.14 10.21 -16.27
N SER A 45 -16.89 10.51 -14.99
CA SER A 45 -16.06 9.68 -14.11
C SER A 45 -16.24 10.04 -12.62
N TYR A 46 -17.49 10.06 -12.13
CA TYR A 46 -17.87 10.51 -10.78
C TYR A 46 -16.91 10.12 -9.64
N ASP A 47 -16.58 8.83 -9.51
CA ASP A 47 -15.65 8.32 -8.49
C ASP A 47 -14.27 9.00 -8.52
N GLU A 48 -13.76 9.34 -9.71
CA GLU A 48 -12.46 10.01 -9.87
C GLU A 48 -12.56 11.53 -9.73
N TYR A 49 -13.68 12.15 -10.14
CA TYR A 49 -13.91 13.57 -9.83
C TYR A 49 -13.95 13.78 -8.31
N LEU A 50 -14.78 12.99 -7.62
CA LEU A 50 -14.84 12.96 -6.16
C LEU A 50 -13.47 12.62 -5.55
N SER A 51 -12.67 11.79 -6.24
CA SER A 51 -11.31 11.45 -5.81
C SER A 51 -10.34 12.64 -5.77
N VAL A 52 -10.52 13.62 -6.65
CA VAL A 52 -9.82 14.92 -6.66
C VAL A 52 -10.42 15.87 -5.62
N GLU A 53 -11.75 15.98 -5.59
CA GLU A 53 -12.49 16.90 -4.70
C GLU A 53 -12.27 16.58 -3.22
N GLU A 54 -12.39 15.32 -2.82
CA GLU A 54 -12.11 14.89 -1.45
C GLU A 54 -10.64 15.12 -1.06
N ALA A 55 -9.69 15.02 -2.00
CA ALA A 55 -8.28 15.33 -1.73
C ALA A 55 -8.09 16.84 -1.45
N TYR A 56 -8.75 17.71 -2.22
CA TYR A 56 -8.76 19.16 -1.97
C TYR A 56 -9.45 19.50 -0.63
N VAL A 57 -10.59 18.88 -0.33
CA VAL A 57 -11.33 19.08 0.93
C VAL A 57 -10.52 18.62 2.15
N GLN A 58 -9.76 17.52 2.05
CA GLN A 58 -8.80 17.14 3.10
C GLN A 58 -7.69 18.20 3.25
N ALA A 59 -7.16 18.75 2.14
CA ALA A 59 -6.15 19.81 2.20
C ALA A 59 -6.66 21.06 2.97
N GLU A 60 -7.86 21.53 2.65
CA GLU A 60 -8.56 22.60 3.38
C GLU A 60 -8.75 22.24 4.87
N ALA A 61 -9.13 20.99 5.18
CA ALA A 61 -9.32 20.52 6.55
C ALA A 61 -8.01 20.39 7.36
N PHE A 62 -6.85 20.23 6.70
CA PHE A 62 -5.53 20.35 7.33
C PHE A 62 -5.06 21.80 7.45
N LEU A 63 -5.34 22.65 6.45
CA LEU A 63 -5.01 24.07 6.48
C LEU A 63 -5.75 24.79 7.61
N LYS A 64 -7.05 24.51 7.80
CA LYS A 64 -7.87 25.00 8.93
C LYS A 64 -7.39 24.53 10.31
N LYS A 65 -6.45 23.58 10.38
CA LYS A 65 -5.78 23.09 11.60
C LYS A 65 -4.33 23.59 11.70
N ASN A 66 -3.98 24.63 10.94
CA ASN A 66 -2.62 25.19 10.82
C ASN A 66 -1.54 24.16 10.41
N ASN A 67 -1.92 23.08 9.72
CA ASN A 67 -1.00 22.04 9.27
C ASN A 67 -0.68 22.20 7.77
N SER A 68 0.00 23.29 7.44
CA SER A 68 0.33 23.66 6.05
C SER A 68 1.12 22.58 5.30
N ARG A 69 1.97 21.80 5.98
CA ARG A 69 2.72 20.68 5.35
C ARG A 69 1.82 19.53 4.92
N MET A 70 0.83 19.13 5.74
CA MET A 70 -0.16 18.14 5.30
C MET A 70 -1.11 18.71 4.24
N ALA A 71 -1.49 19.99 4.35
CA ALA A 71 -2.34 20.65 3.36
C ALA A 71 -1.65 20.68 1.98
N GLU A 72 -0.39 21.13 1.89
CA GLU A 72 0.42 21.08 0.66
C GLU A 72 0.46 19.67 0.05
N ASN A 73 0.70 18.62 0.86
CA ASN A 73 0.70 17.25 0.38
C ASN A 73 -0.65 16.83 -0.24
N TYR A 74 -1.77 17.23 0.35
CA TYR A 74 -3.10 16.92 -0.17
C TYR A 74 -3.49 17.78 -1.39
N TYR A 75 -3.06 19.05 -1.47
CA TYR A 75 -3.22 19.85 -2.69
C TYR A 75 -2.40 19.27 -3.85
N ARG A 76 -1.16 18.82 -3.60
CA ARG A 76 -0.35 18.08 -4.59
C ARG A 76 -1.02 16.77 -5.02
N LEU A 77 -1.62 16.04 -4.09
CA LEU A 77 -2.42 14.84 -4.42
C LEU A 77 -3.64 15.18 -5.30
N ALA A 78 -4.34 16.28 -5.01
CA ALA A 78 -5.44 16.76 -5.84
C ALA A 78 -4.95 17.16 -7.24
N LEU A 79 -3.81 17.84 -7.37
CA LEU A 79 -3.19 18.17 -8.67
C LEU A 79 -2.82 16.92 -9.48
N VAL A 80 -2.16 15.94 -8.86
CA VAL A 80 -1.75 14.69 -9.54
C VAL A 80 -2.96 13.90 -10.00
N LYS A 81 -3.96 13.70 -9.12
CA LYS A 81 -5.22 13.04 -9.51
C LYS A 81 -5.97 13.83 -10.57
N GLY A 82 -5.99 15.15 -10.45
CA GLY A 82 -6.71 16.03 -11.36
C GLY A 82 -6.15 15.97 -12.77
N ARG A 83 -4.83 16.08 -12.91
CA ARG A 83 -4.14 15.92 -14.20
C ARG A 83 -4.40 14.55 -14.82
N LEU A 84 -4.33 13.47 -14.03
CA LEU A 84 -4.64 12.12 -14.51
C LEU A 84 -6.10 11.96 -14.97
N LEU A 85 -7.04 12.71 -14.36
CA LEU A 85 -8.43 12.73 -14.78
C LEU A 85 -8.66 13.63 -16.01
N GLU A 86 -7.95 14.74 -16.14
CA GLU A 86 -7.90 15.57 -17.35
C GLU A 86 -7.36 14.75 -18.53
N GLU A 87 -6.24 14.02 -18.34
CA GLU A 87 -5.66 13.04 -19.28
C GLU A 87 -6.71 11.96 -19.66
N GLN A 88 -7.42 11.37 -18.69
CA GLN A 88 -8.45 10.34 -18.93
C GLN A 88 -9.69 10.87 -19.68
N ILE A 89 -10.11 12.12 -19.44
CA ILE A 89 -11.26 12.72 -20.12
C ILE A 89 -10.89 13.12 -21.55
N ALA A 90 -9.69 13.67 -21.76
CA ALA A 90 -9.16 13.97 -23.10
C ALA A 90 -9.02 12.70 -23.95
N GLY A 91 -8.43 11.63 -23.39
CA GLY A 91 -8.26 10.33 -24.06
C GLY A 91 -9.57 9.58 -24.38
N LYS A 92 -10.73 10.07 -23.94
CA LYS A 92 -12.06 9.60 -24.37
C LYS A 92 -12.68 10.45 -25.49
N GLY A 93 -12.07 11.57 -25.88
CA GLY A 93 -12.56 12.44 -26.96
C GLY A 93 -12.32 11.88 -28.36
N GLU A 94 -11.19 11.21 -28.59
CA GLU A 94 -10.79 10.70 -29.92
C GLU A 94 -11.46 9.38 -30.32
N LYS A 95 -12.79 9.29 -30.23
CA LYS A 95 -13.53 8.12 -30.75
C LYS A 95 -14.88 8.38 -31.41
N LEU A 96 -14.96 9.48 -32.16
CA LEU A 96 -15.88 9.77 -33.27
C LEU A 96 -15.21 10.92 -34.06
N VAL A 97 -15.10 10.98 -35.39
CA VAL A 97 -15.74 10.27 -36.52
C VAL A 97 -14.70 10.09 -37.63
N LEU A 98 -14.73 8.97 -38.36
CA LEU A 98 -14.56 8.95 -39.83
C LEU A 98 -14.99 7.59 -40.41
N SER A 99 -15.81 7.63 -41.46
CA SER A 99 -16.40 6.44 -42.08
C SER A 99 -15.95 6.27 -43.53
N THR A 100 -15.87 5.01 -43.95
CA THR A 100 -15.97 4.50 -45.34
C THR A 100 -14.91 4.86 -46.39
N SER A 101 -14.44 3.78 -47.05
CA SER A 101 -13.97 3.67 -48.44
C SER A 101 -12.55 4.15 -48.80
N GLY A 102 -11.91 3.42 -49.74
CA GLY A 102 -10.70 3.88 -50.46
C GLY A 102 -9.39 3.12 -50.18
N SER A 103 -9.19 2.01 -50.89
CA SER A 103 -7.87 1.66 -51.46
C SER A 103 -7.91 2.09 -52.96
N PRO A 104 -6.79 2.31 -53.68
CA PRO A 104 -5.45 1.72 -53.44
C PRO A 104 -4.21 2.61 -53.75
N SER A 105 -3.04 1.99 -53.64
CA SER A 105 -1.80 2.23 -54.41
C SER A 105 -0.89 3.42 -54.09
N ALA A 106 0.39 3.24 -54.45
CA ALA A 106 1.53 4.08 -54.10
C ALA A 106 1.91 5.08 -55.22
N VAL A 107 2.68 6.12 -54.84
CA VAL A 107 3.43 7.00 -55.74
C VAL A 107 4.84 7.20 -55.18
N GLN A 108 5.86 7.31 -56.04
CA GLN A 108 7.27 7.47 -55.68
C GLN A 108 7.82 8.89 -55.93
N VAL A 109 8.74 9.31 -55.06
CA VAL A 109 10.02 10.01 -55.34
C VAL A 109 10.03 11.19 -56.33
N ARG A 110 10.42 12.39 -55.86
CA ARG A 110 11.56 13.12 -56.44
C ARG A 110 12.16 14.21 -55.52
N VAL A 111 13.46 14.45 -55.70
CA VAL A 111 14.25 15.56 -55.13
C VAL A 111 15.25 16.04 -56.18
N PRO A 112 15.38 17.36 -56.37
CA PRO A 112 16.61 18.00 -56.88
C PRO A 112 17.05 19.19 -55.97
N SER A 113 18.27 19.74 -55.96
CA SER A 113 19.67 19.29 -56.18
C SER A 113 20.52 20.54 -56.52
N GLY A 114 21.70 20.72 -55.89
CA GLY A 114 22.63 21.83 -56.10
C GLY A 114 23.07 22.47 -54.76
N GLU A 115 24.32 22.44 -54.29
CA GLU A 115 25.63 22.88 -54.84
C GLU A 115 25.89 24.41 -54.76
N SER A 116 27.08 24.95 -54.43
CA SER A 116 28.39 24.29 -54.20
C SER A 116 29.43 25.11 -53.37
N LEU A 117 30.27 24.37 -52.60
CA LEU A 117 31.72 24.52 -52.31
C LEU A 117 32.43 25.86 -51.92
N LYS A 118 33.24 25.79 -50.83
CA LYS A 118 34.67 26.26 -50.64
C LYS A 118 35.02 26.32 -49.12
N LYS A 119 36.26 26.18 -48.61
CA LYS A 119 37.43 25.31 -48.87
C LYS A 119 38.41 25.39 -47.65
N PHE A 120 39.22 24.36 -47.39
CA PHE A 120 40.25 24.20 -46.31
C PHE A 120 41.60 24.92 -46.61
N PRO A 121 42.70 24.85 -45.80
CA PRO A 121 43.01 24.08 -44.56
C PRO A 121 43.33 25.00 -43.33
N SER A 122 44.12 24.72 -42.27
CA SER A 122 45.03 23.64 -41.76
C SER A 122 45.23 23.86 -40.22
N GLY A 123 45.81 22.97 -39.39
CA GLY A 123 46.34 21.60 -39.52
C GLY A 123 47.49 21.29 -38.51
N GLN A 124 47.67 20.02 -38.13
CA GLN A 124 48.79 19.40 -37.35
C GLN A 124 48.95 19.77 -35.85
N ASP A 125 49.33 18.86 -34.92
CA ASP A 125 49.46 17.38 -34.87
C ASP A 125 49.60 16.94 -33.38
N GLY A 126 49.66 15.67 -32.95
CA GLY A 126 49.58 14.35 -33.62
C GLY A 126 49.92 13.18 -32.66
N GLU A 127 49.75 11.92 -33.11
CA GLU A 127 50.03 10.62 -32.42
C GLU A 127 49.28 10.31 -31.09
N GLY A 128 48.91 9.07 -30.74
CA GLY A 128 48.96 7.73 -31.38
C GLY A 128 48.43 6.68 -30.37
N GLN A 129 48.18 5.39 -30.64
CA GLN A 129 48.10 4.56 -31.85
C GLN A 129 47.03 3.45 -31.61
N SER A 130 46.55 2.77 -32.66
CA SER A 130 45.76 1.53 -32.53
C SER A 130 46.03 0.59 -33.73
N VAL A 131 45.82 -0.73 -33.55
CA VAL A 131 46.20 -1.75 -34.54
C VAL A 131 45.04 -2.73 -34.80
N PRO A 132 44.54 -2.88 -36.04
CA PRO A 132 43.49 -3.83 -36.42
C PRO A 132 44.05 -5.09 -37.11
N TYR A 133 43.22 -6.13 -37.28
CA TYR A 133 43.42 -7.19 -38.29
C TYR A 133 42.09 -7.69 -38.87
N SER A 134 42.15 -8.29 -40.06
CA SER A 134 41.03 -8.36 -41.02
C SER A 134 40.53 -9.77 -41.38
N VAL A 135 39.38 -9.81 -42.05
CA VAL A 135 38.65 -11.00 -42.53
C VAL A 135 39.09 -11.41 -43.96
N PRO A 136 38.93 -12.69 -44.35
CA PRO A 136 38.76 -13.09 -45.76
C PRO A 136 37.39 -13.77 -46.06
N THR A 137 37.09 -13.96 -47.36
CA THR A 137 35.72 -13.90 -47.91
C THR A 137 35.04 -15.27 -48.18
N ALA A 138 33.74 -15.24 -48.49
CA ALA A 138 32.82 -16.38 -48.62
C ALA A 138 32.78 -17.09 -50.00
N VAL A 139 32.04 -18.20 -50.06
CA VAL A 139 31.60 -18.95 -51.26
C VAL A 139 30.11 -19.33 -51.09
N ALA A 140 29.32 -19.46 -52.17
CA ALA A 140 27.88 -19.74 -52.09
C ALA A 140 27.35 -20.64 -53.23
N ALA A 141 26.43 -21.56 -52.89
CA ALA A 141 25.46 -22.29 -53.73
C ALA A 141 24.51 -23.04 -52.76
N GLU A 142 23.20 -22.80 -52.68
CA GLU A 142 22.06 -23.22 -53.54
C GLU A 142 21.09 -24.09 -52.67
N PRO A 143 19.78 -24.21 -52.98
CA PRO A 143 18.75 -24.42 -51.94
C PRO A 143 18.16 -25.83 -51.78
N GLY A 144 17.65 -26.14 -50.58
CA GLY A 144 16.84 -27.33 -50.25
C GLY A 144 15.63 -27.00 -49.37
N ARG A 145 14.58 -27.84 -49.41
CA ARG A 145 13.26 -27.61 -48.76
C ARG A 145 13.06 -28.46 -47.47
N PRO A 146 11.99 -28.24 -46.67
CA PRO A 146 12.05 -28.40 -45.21
C PRO A 146 11.81 -29.82 -44.69
N ILE A 147 12.21 -30.04 -43.43
CA ILE A 147 11.91 -31.25 -42.63
C ILE A 147 10.97 -30.88 -41.48
N VAL A 148 9.95 -31.72 -41.26
CA VAL A 148 9.02 -31.64 -40.12
C VAL A 148 9.57 -32.46 -38.95
N SER A 149 9.51 -31.92 -37.73
CA SER A 149 9.83 -32.65 -36.50
C SER A 149 8.57 -33.10 -35.74
N GLN A 150 8.52 -34.38 -35.39
CA GLN A 150 7.46 -34.99 -34.56
C GLN A 150 7.90 -35.07 -33.08
N PRO A 151 6.96 -35.16 -32.11
CA PRO A 151 7.27 -35.21 -30.69
C PRO A 151 7.81 -36.58 -30.22
N LEU A 152 8.55 -36.58 -29.11
CA LEU A 152 9.12 -37.77 -28.47
C LEU A 152 8.10 -38.49 -27.55
N PRO A 153 8.23 -39.83 -27.37
CA PRO A 153 7.25 -40.65 -26.64
C PRO A 153 7.46 -40.68 -25.12
N ALA A 154 6.40 -41.10 -24.41
CA ALA A 154 6.42 -41.36 -22.97
C ALA A 154 7.07 -42.71 -22.61
N ARG A 155 7.37 -42.93 -21.32
CA ARG A 155 7.75 -44.23 -20.76
C ARG A 155 6.64 -44.77 -19.85
N GLN A 156 6.31 -46.05 -19.99
CA GLN A 156 5.59 -46.85 -19.00
C GLN A 156 6.56 -47.74 -18.21
N GLY A 157 6.06 -48.32 -17.12
CA GLY A 157 6.70 -49.37 -16.34
C GLY A 157 5.73 -49.85 -15.25
N GLU A 158 5.11 -51.00 -15.47
CA GLU A 158 3.98 -51.51 -14.66
C GLU A 158 4.37 -52.71 -13.77
N ALA A 159 3.77 -52.77 -12.58
CA ALA A 159 3.39 -53.98 -11.83
C ALA A 159 2.65 -53.54 -10.53
N GLY A 160 1.51 -54.10 -10.12
CA GLY A 160 0.60 -55.04 -10.79
C GLY A 160 -0.42 -55.65 -9.80
N PHE A 161 -1.59 -56.06 -10.31
CA PHE A 161 -2.67 -56.85 -9.66
C PHE A 161 -3.64 -56.18 -8.65
N ASP A 162 -4.90 -56.04 -9.11
CA ASP A 162 -6.20 -56.01 -8.39
C ASP A 162 -6.73 -57.47 -8.19
N PRO A 163 -7.94 -57.79 -7.63
CA PRO A 163 -9.13 -56.99 -7.23
C PRO A 163 -9.45 -57.12 -5.70
N GLU A 164 -10.60 -56.77 -5.09
CA GLU A 164 -12.04 -56.63 -5.44
C GLU A 164 -12.71 -55.68 -4.37
N VAL A 165 -13.99 -55.23 -4.30
CA VAL A 165 -15.34 -55.69 -4.70
C VAL A 165 -16.27 -54.47 -5.03
N GLN A 166 -17.50 -54.71 -5.49
CA GLN A 166 -18.53 -53.72 -5.88
C GLN A 166 -19.36 -53.13 -4.71
N GLU A 167 -19.88 -51.90 -4.89
CA GLU A 167 -21.29 -51.42 -4.70
C GLU A 167 -21.29 -49.88 -4.88
N ASP A 168 -21.98 -49.30 -5.87
CA ASP A 168 -23.43 -49.00 -5.99
C ASP A 168 -23.91 -47.74 -5.22
N ALA A 169 -25.12 -47.26 -5.53
CA ALA A 169 -25.37 -45.83 -5.69
C ALA A 169 -25.94 -45.06 -4.48
N SER A 170 -25.95 -43.74 -4.66
CA SER A 170 -26.83 -42.74 -4.01
C SER A 170 -26.59 -42.42 -2.52
N ARG A 171 -25.99 -41.25 -2.28
CA ARG A 171 -26.28 -40.39 -1.12
C ARG A 171 -25.83 -38.95 -1.38
N GLU A 172 -26.65 -38.00 -0.95
CA GLU A 172 -26.33 -36.57 -1.00
C GLU A 172 -25.21 -36.23 0.02
N PRO A 173 -24.31 -35.29 -0.29
CA PRO A 173 -23.31 -34.82 0.68
C PRO A 173 -23.99 -33.97 1.76
N LYS A 174 -24.30 -34.57 2.91
CA LYS A 174 -24.62 -33.83 4.14
C LYS A 174 -23.45 -32.92 4.51
N ALA A 175 -23.76 -31.76 5.11
CA ALA A 175 -22.75 -30.82 5.58
C ALA A 175 -21.77 -31.49 6.57
N VAL A 176 -20.47 -31.42 6.26
CA VAL A 176 -19.40 -31.80 7.18
C VAL A 176 -19.10 -30.59 8.07
N GLY A 177 -19.15 -30.79 9.38
CA GLY A 177 -19.09 -29.72 10.38
C GLY A 177 -17.73 -29.02 10.49
N GLU A 178 -17.76 -27.84 11.08
CA GLU A 178 -16.59 -27.01 11.36
C GLU A 178 -15.68 -27.72 12.38
N THR A 179 -14.45 -28.06 11.99
CA THR A 179 -13.42 -28.47 12.94
C THR A 179 -12.85 -27.23 13.64
N GLU A 180 -13.21 -27.04 14.91
CA GLU A 180 -12.64 -25.98 15.75
C GLU A 180 -11.11 -26.08 15.77
N ARG A 181 -10.43 -25.16 15.08
CA ARG A 181 -8.98 -25.17 14.95
C ARG A 181 -8.33 -24.62 16.22
N ALA A 182 -8.15 -25.52 17.19
CA ALA A 182 -7.68 -25.23 18.54
C ALA A 182 -6.39 -24.38 18.55
N GLN A 183 -6.49 -23.17 19.09
CA GLN A 183 -5.34 -22.34 19.42
C GLN A 183 -4.72 -22.86 20.72
N SER A 184 -3.47 -23.30 20.68
CA SER A 184 -2.74 -23.85 21.84
C SER A 184 -2.48 -22.78 22.89
N HIS A 185 -3.43 -22.61 23.82
CA HIS A 185 -3.46 -21.52 24.78
C HIS A 185 -2.48 -21.72 25.94
N PHE A 186 -1.18 -21.57 25.67
CA PHE A 186 -0.16 -21.47 26.72
C PHE A 186 -0.44 -20.24 27.60
N PRO A 187 -0.23 -20.33 28.93
CA PRO A 187 -0.63 -19.28 29.87
C PRO A 187 0.26 -18.04 29.76
N SER A 188 -0.08 -17.14 28.84
CA SER A 188 0.50 -15.81 28.78
C SER A 188 0.37 -15.12 30.15
N ARG A 189 1.43 -14.45 30.61
CA ARG A 189 1.47 -13.82 31.95
C ARG A 189 0.54 -12.60 32.00
N VAL A 190 -0.75 -12.84 32.27
CA VAL A 190 -1.89 -11.93 32.04
C VAL A 190 -1.63 -10.51 32.52
N ILE A 191 -1.44 -9.60 31.55
CA ILE A 191 -1.21 -8.17 31.81
C ILE A 191 -2.56 -7.49 32.01
N LYS A 192 -2.86 -7.03 33.23
CA LYS A 192 -4.15 -6.40 33.59
C LYS A 192 -4.22 -4.94 33.13
N SER A 193 -4.28 -4.72 31.82
CA SER A 193 -4.53 -3.41 31.20
C SER A 193 -5.48 -3.51 30.01
N ASP A 194 -6.59 -2.77 30.06
CA ASP A 194 -7.66 -2.76 29.05
C ASP A 194 -7.28 -2.04 27.73
N ARG A 195 -5.96 -1.89 27.52
CA ARG A 195 -5.27 -1.27 26.38
C ARG A 195 -4.05 -2.07 25.90
N ILE A 196 -3.65 -3.15 26.56
CA ILE A 196 -2.55 -4.01 26.10
C ILE A 196 -3.16 -5.28 25.50
N ILE A 197 -2.67 -5.67 24.32
CA ILE A 197 -3.09 -6.86 23.58
C ILE A 197 -1.87 -7.65 23.11
N GLY A 198 -2.06 -8.91 22.73
CA GLY A 198 -0.94 -9.83 22.51
C GLY A 198 -0.21 -10.15 23.82
N GLY A 199 0.89 -10.89 23.73
CA GLY A 199 1.63 -11.38 24.88
C GLY A 199 3.01 -11.90 24.54
N GLU A 200 3.41 -12.92 25.29
CA GLU A 200 4.48 -13.85 24.95
C GLU A 200 3.83 -15.23 24.85
N GLU A 201 4.11 -15.95 23.77
CA GLU A 201 3.49 -17.24 23.46
C GLU A 201 4.51 -18.16 22.76
N CYS A 202 4.27 -19.47 22.80
CA CYS A 202 5.00 -20.42 21.95
C CYS A 202 4.16 -20.78 20.73
N TYR A 203 4.75 -20.65 19.55
CA TYR A 203 4.13 -20.97 18.27
C TYR A 203 4.82 -22.20 17.67
N VAL A 204 4.04 -23.24 17.38
CA VAL A 204 4.51 -24.44 16.68
C VAL A 204 4.41 -24.20 15.17
N VAL A 205 5.51 -24.38 14.45
CA VAL A 205 5.58 -24.18 13.00
C VAL A 205 4.70 -25.19 12.25
N GLU A 206 3.77 -24.68 11.44
CA GLU A 206 2.94 -25.50 10.56
C GLU A 206 3.61 -25.78 9.20
N LYS A 207 3.13 -26.80 8.48
CA LYS A 207 3.56 -27.10 7.12
C LYS A 207 3.45 -25.88 6.19
N GLY A 208 4.57 -25.49 5.59
CA GLY A 208 4.63 -24.36 4.64
C GLY A 208 4.70 -22.97 5.28
N ASP A 209 4.80 -22.88 6.61
CA ASP A 209 5.09 -21.60 7.26
C ASP A 209 6.49 -21.07 6.89
N THR A 210 6.61 -19.75 6.94
CA THR A 210 7.89 -19.05 6.90
C THR A 210 7.90 -17.97 7.97
N LEU A 211 9.09 -17.51 8.40
CA LEU A 211 9.22 -16.38 9.32
C LEU A 211 8.42 -15.14 8.83
N GLY A 212 8.33 -14.94 7.51
CA GLY A 212 7.52 -13.89 6.89
C GLY A 212 6.01 -14.11 7.06
N LEU A 213 5.51 -15.32 6.82
CA LEU A 213 4.09 -15.67 7.00
C LEU A 213 3.67 -15.64 8.47
N ILE A 214 4.47 -16.21 9.38
CA ILE A 214 4.22 -16.18 10.83
C ILE A 214 4.21 -14.74 11.33
N GLY A 215 5.21 -13.93 10.94
CA GLY A 215 5.27 -12.51 11.32
C GLY A 215 4.09 -11.69 10.79
N ALA A 216 3.67 -11.94 9.56
CA ALA A 216 2.48 -11.36 8.95
C ALA A 216 1.17 -11.77 9.68
N ARG A 217 1.05 -13.06 10.06
CA ARG A 217 -0.11 -13.62 10.77
C ARG A 217 -0.24 -13.09 12.20
N LEU A 218 0.88 -13.00 12.93
CA LEU A 218 0.92 -12.70 14.37
C LEU A 218 1.24 -11.23 14.71
N GLY A 219 1.38 -10.36 13.71
CA GLY A 219 1.65 -8.93 13.93
C GLY A 219 3.06 -8.64 14.48
N VAL A 220 4.07 -9.38 14.03
CA VAL A 220 5.48 -9.23 14.47
C VAL A 220 6.45 -9.14 13.30
N SER A 221 7.57 -8.43 13.51
CA SER A 221 8.62 -8.35 12.50
C SER A 221 9.31 -9.70 12.37
N TRP A 222 9.34 -10.29 11.17
CA TRP A 222 10.04 -11.56 10.94
C TRP A 222 11.53 -11.51 11.32
N ARG A 223 12.16 -10.33 11.20
CA ARG A 223 13.56 -10.10 11.64
C ARG A 223 13.71 -10.11 13.16
N TYR A 224 12.68 -9.69 13.89
CA TYR A 224 12.64 -9.78 15.34
C TYR A 224 12.36 -11.22 15.78
N LEU A 225 11.40 -11.91 15.14
CA LEU A 225 11.09 -13.32 15.38
C LEU A 225 12.32 -14.23 15.17
N ALA A 226 13.07 -14.02 14.08
CA ALA A 226 14.34 -14.72 13.85
C ALA A 226 15.35 -14.44 14.97
N LYS A 227 15.53 -13.16 15.34
CA LYS A 227 16.48 -12.74 16.37
C LYS A 227 16.17 -13.32 17.75
N ILE A 228 14.92 -13.32 18.21
CA ILE A 228 14.56 -13.81 19.55
C ILE A 228 14.58 -15.34 19.68
N ASN A 229 14.74 -16.06 18.56
CA ASN A 229 14.89 -17.52 18.49
C ASN A 229 16.26 -17.95 17.94
N ASN A 230 17.24 -17.03 17.81
CA ASN A 230 18.58 -17.30 17.26
C ASN A 230 18.59 -17.99 15.87
N LEU A 231 17.61 -17.71 15.01
CA LEU A 231 17.49 -18.33 13.70
C LEU A 231 18.21 -17.55 12.60
N ASP A 232 18.85 -18.27 11.68
CA ASP A 232 19.29 -17.73 10.40
C ASP A 232 18.06 -17.53 9.49
N PRO A 233 17.69 -16.29 9.13
CA PRO A 233 16.50 -16.00 8.34
C PRO A 233 16.60 -16.45 6.87
N LYS A 234 17.75 -16.98 6.42
CA LYS A 234 17.90 -17.60 5.10
C LYS A 234 17.52 -19.09 5.09
N LYS A 235 17.37 -19.73 6.25
CA LYS A 235 17.06 -21.16 6.38
C LYS A 235 15.55 -21.37 6.49
N TYR A 236 15.11 -22.56 6.08
CA TYR A 236 13.75 -23.03 6.29
C TYR A 236 13.47 -23.24 7.79
N LEU A 237 12.19 -23.15 8.15
CA LEU A 237 11.67 -23.63 9.43
C LEU A 237 11.28 -25.11 9.26
N TYR A 238 11.33 -25.88 10.34
CA TYR A 238 10.88 -27.27 10.34
C TYR A 238 9.48 -27.37 10.92
N GLU A 239 8.63 -28.23 10.34
CA GLU A 239 7.30 -28.51 10.89
C GLU A 239 7.42 -29.11 12.29
N GLY A 240 6.59 -28.64 13.24
CA GLY A 240 6.71 -28.99 14.66
C GLY A 240 7.77 -28.19 15.44
N GLN A 241 8.57 -27.33 14.80
CA GLN A 241 9.53 -26.48 15.49
C GLN A 241 8.82 -25.45 16.39
N GLU A 242 9.22 -25.36 17.65
CA GLU A 242 8.74 -24.32 18.57
C GLU A 242 9.47 -22.98 18.36
N LEU A 243 8.70 -21.89 18.33
CA LEU A 243 9.18 -20.51 18.24
C LEU A 243 8.56 -19.67 19.37
N ARG A 244 9.41 -19.00 20.16
CA ARG A 244 8.94 -17.93 21.05
C ARG A 244 8.50 -16.74 20.22
N VAL A 245 7.27 -16.29 20.41
CA VAL A 245 6.69 -15.08 19.82
C VAL A 245 6.47 -14.05 20.93
N VAL A 246 6.74 -12.78 20.63
CA VAL A 246 6.35 -11.64 21.48
C VAL A 246 5.65 -10.62 20.59
N ASN A 247 4.34 -10.49 20.75
CA ASN A 247 3.47 -9.67 19.90
C ASN A 247 2.69 -8.58 20.67
N ARG A 248 3.12 -8.27 21.90
CA ARG A 248 2.53 -7.20 22.73
C ARG A 248 2.40 -5.87 21.97
N LYS A 249 1.18 -5.31 21.97
CA LYS A 249 0.84 -3.98 21.43
C LYS A 249 0.07 -3.15 22.45
N ILE A 250 0.21 -1.83 22.36
CA ILE A 250 -0.68 -0.88 23.03
C ILE A 250 -1.73 -0.38 22.03
N VAL A 251 -3.02 -0.50 22.40
CA VAL A 251 -4.14 0.07 21.65
C VAL A 251 -4.05 1.61 21.69
N PRO A 252 -3.86 2.31 20.56
CA PRO A 252 -3.58 3.75 20.53
C PRO A 252 -4.76 4.61 20.97
N LYS A 253 -5.97 4.26 20.51
CA LYS A 253 -7.22 4.99 20.74
C LYS A 253 -8.33 3.99 20.98
N ARG A 254 -9.20 4.25 21.97
CA ARG A 254 -10.45 3.49 22.17
C ARG A 254 -11.61 4.34 21.69
N ILE A 255 -12.54 3.75 20.94
CA ILE A 255 -13.78 4.38 20.47
C ILE A 255 -14.99 3.49 20.81
N ARG A 256 -16.21 4.03 20.75
CA ARG A 256 -17.42 3.24 21.08
C ARG A 256 -17.71 2.20 19.99
N ASN A 257 -17.82 2.63 18.74
CA ASN A 257 -18.06 1.77 17.58
C ASN A 257 -17.15 2.23 16.43
N GLY A 258 -16.60 1.30 15.65
CA GLY A 258 -15.86 1.60 14.42
C GLY A 258 -14.43 1.07 14.39
N LEU A 259 -13.67 1.53 13.38
CA LEU A 259 -12.30 1.11 13.10
C LEU A 259 -11.26 2.18 13.50
N VAL A 260 -10.14 1.77 14.08
CA VAL A 260 -8.93 2.60 14.20
C VAL A 260 -7.80 1.89 13.48
N ILE A 261 -7.15 2.55 12.52
CA ILE A 261 -6.01 1.99 11.79
C ILE A 261 -4.79 2.85 12.13
N ASN A 262 -3.73 2.25 12.67
CA ASN A 262 -2.54 3.00 13.06
C ASN A 262 -1.34 2.66 12.18
N ILE A 263 -0.82 3.68 11.50
CA ILE A 263 0.16 3.46 10.43
C ILE A 263 1.51 2.91 10.94
N PRO A 264 2.14 3.47 11.98
CA PRO A 264 3.47 3.03 12.40
C PRO A 264 3.50 1.64 13.04
N ASP A 265 2.41 1.18 13.66
CA ASP A 265 2.33 -0.14 14.30
C ASP A 265 1.80 -1.26 13.38
N ARG A 266 1.18 -0.89 12.26
CA ARG A 266 0.58 -1.77 11.23
C ARG A 266 -0.57 -2.62 11.76
N MET A 267 -1.37 -2.07 12.68
CA MET A 267 -2.56 -2.71 13.22
C MET A 267 -3.85 -1.95 12.88
N MET A 268 -4.92 -2.72 12.67
CA MET A 268 -6.30 -2.24 12.62
C MET A 268 -7.06 -2.80 13.82
N TYR A 269 -7.75 -1.92 14.54
CA TYR A 269 -8.47 -2.19 15.77
C TYR A 269 -9.97 -1.95 15.53
N TYR A 270 -10.79 -3.00 15.61
CA TYR A 270 -12.24 -2.90 15.46
C TYR A 270 -12.92 -2.87 16.83
N PHE A 271 -13.87 -1.96 17.00
CA PHE A 271 -14.60 -1.75 18.25
C PHE A 271 -16.11 -1.87 18.05
N LYS A 272 -16.78 -2.58 18.96
CA LYS A 272 -18.24 -2.58 19.13
C LYS A 272 -18.57 -2.33 20.61
N GLN A 273 -19.49 -1.41 20.89
CA GLN A 273 -19.98 -1.07 22.23
C GLN A 273 -18.89 -0.69 23.27
N GLY A 274 -17.76 -0.15 22.81
CA GLY A 274 -16.61 0.22 23.66
C GLY A 274 -15.68 -0.94 24.03
N ARG A 275 -15.96 -2.16 23.53
CA ARG A 275 -15.06 -3.31 23.56
C ARG A 275 -14.24 -3.34 22.27
N LEU A 276 -12.98 -3.75 22.36
CA LEU A 276 -12.20 -4.17 21.20
C LEU A 276 -12.68 -5.57 20.81
N THR A 277 -13.08 -5.78 19.56
CA THR A 277 -13.56 -7.08 19.06
C THR A 277 -12.54 -7.79 18.18
N LYS A 278 -11.80 -7.06 17.34
CA LYS A 278 -10.68 -7.61 16.55
C LYS A 278 -9.46 -6.68 16.59
N SER A 279 -8.27 -7.27 16.55
CA SER A 279 -6.99 -6.60 16.35
C SER A 279 -6.21 -7.29 15.22
N ILE A 280 -6.16 -6.65 14.06
CA ILE A 280 -5.80 -7.26 12.78
C ILE A 280 -4.48 -6.65 12.29
N PRO A 281 -3.42 -7.46 12.06
CA PRO A 281 -2.24 -7.01 11.33
C PRO A 281 -2.61 -6.62 9.88
N VAL A 282 -2.10 -5.48 9.40
CA VAL A 282 -2.41 -4.97 8.05
C VAL A 282 -1.15 -4.65 7.24
N ALA A 283 -1.24 -4.68 5.91
CA ALA A 283 -0.28 -3.98 5.06
C ALA A 283 -0.75 -2.55 4.77
N LEU A 284 0.21 -1.64 4.65
CA LEU A 284 -0.04 -0.22 4.42
C LEU A 284 0.83 0.33 3.28
N GLY A 285 0.60 1.59 2.94
CA GLY A 285 1.28 2.30 1.86
C GLY A 285 2.80 2.26 2.00
N ARG A 286 3.52 1.99 0.91
CA ARG A 286 5.00 2.00 0.91
C ARG A 286 5.53 3.39 1.32
N PRO A 287 6.64 3.48 2.07
CA PRO A 287 7.32 4.74 2.33
C PRO A 287 7.86 5.34 1.02
N ASN A 288 8.33 6.59 1.08
CA ASN A 288 9.09 7.17 -0.01
C ASN A 288 10.36 6.35 -0.27
N THR A 289 10.70 6.13 -1.54
CA THR A 289 12.06 5.80 -1.96
C THR A 289 12.97 7.02 -1.74
N ARG A 290 14.29 6.83 -1.77
CA ARG A 290 15.25 7.95 -1.60
C ARG A 290 15.27 8.88 -2.82
N ASP A 291 14.80 8.36 -3.94
CA ASP A 291 15.04 8.85 -5.29
C ASP A 291 13.74 9.40 -5.92
N ILE A 292 12.78 9.82 -5.09
CA ILE A 292 11.51 10.43 -5.52
C ILE A 292 11.77 11.77 -6.21
N GLN A 293 11.29 11.88 -7.45
CA GLN A 293 11.27 13.12 -8.21
C GLN A 293 9.99 13.93 -7.87
N GLU A 294 9.93 15.22 -8.22
CA GLU A 294 8.80 16.08 -7.80
C GLU A 294 7.44 15.67 -8.43
N ASP A 295 7.47 14.91 -9.53
CA ASP A 295 6.32 14.31 -10.21
C ASP A 295 5.96 12.89 -9.75
N ASP A 296 6.75 12.24 -8.89
CA ASP A 296 6.50 10.86 -8.48
C ASP A 296 5.37 10.74 -7.43
N VAL A 297 4.56 9.70 -7.61
CA VAL A 297 3.35 9.49 -6.78
C VAL A 297 3.73 9.07 -5.37
N VAL A 298 3.22 9.79 -4.37
CA VAL A 298 3.38 9.44 -2.95
C VAL A 298 2.37 8.35 -2.56
N TRP A 299 2.88 7.17 -2.21
CA TRP A 299 2.08 5.96 -1.97
C TRP A 299 1.75 5.69 -0.49
N HIS A 300 1.84 6.72 0.36
CA HIS A 300 1.52 6.63 1.79
C HIS A 300 0.04 6.30 2.01
N THR A 301 -0.29 5.54 3.04
CA THR A 301 -1.68 5.50 3.53
C THR A 301 -2.00 6.85 4.16
N PRO A 302 -3.04 7.58 3.71
CA PRO A 302 -3.43 8.87 4.27
C PRO A 302 -3.96 8.74 5.70
N THR A 303 -3.69 9.76 6.53
CA THR A 303 -4.36 9.92 7.84
C THR A 303 -5.64 10.76 7.69
N GLY A 304 -6.75 10.29 8.25
CA GLY A 304 -8.05 10.96 8.20
C GLY A 304 -9.17 10.14 8.87
N VAL A 305 -10.32 10.77 9.07
CA VAL A 305 -11.57 10.06 9.43
C VAL A 305 -12.27 9.54 8.18
N PHE A 306 -12.96 8.41 8.27
CA PHE A 306 -13.67 7.79 7.16
C PHE A 306 -14.97 7.11 7.57
N ARG A 307 -15.76 6.71 6.58
CA ARG A 307 -16.79 5.66 6.68
C ARG A 307 -16.54 4.57 5.66
N ILE A 308 -17.08 3.37 5.89
CA ILE A 308 -17.26 2.37 4.83
C ILE A 308 -18.42 2.81 3.92
N LEU A 309 -18.15 2.94 2.63
CA LEU A 309 -19.14 3.34 1.61
C LEU A 309 -19.81 2.12 0.95
N THR A 310 -19.01 1.18 0.47
CA THR A 310 -19.48 -0.08 -0.15
C THR A 310 -18.77 -1.28 0.44
N LYS A 311 -19.42 -2.45 0.32
CA LYS A 311 -18.88 -3.78 0.60
C LYS A 311 -18.96 -4.58 -0.69
N GLU A 312 -17.83 -5.04 -1.20
CA GLU A 312 -17.75 -5.77 -2.47
C GLU A 312 -17.08 -7.13 -2.24
N LYS A 313 -17.85 -8.20 -2.50
CA LYS A 313 -17.35 -9.58 -2.58
C LYS A 313 -16.94 -9.86 -4.03
N ASP A 314 -15.82 -10.57 -4.17
CA ASP A 314 -15.16 -10.90 -5.43
C ASP A 314 -15.08 -9.67 -6.38
N PRO A 315 -14.39 -8.58 -5.94
CA PRO A 315 -14.41 -7.27 -6.60
C PRO A 315 -13.66 -7.22 -7.94
N VAL A 316 -14.16 -6.40 -8.86
CA VAL A 316 -13.43 -5.99 -10.08
C VAL A 316 -12.40 -4.91 -9.71
N TRP A 317 -11.10 -5.19 -9.87
CA TRP A 317 -10.09 -4.15 -9.66
C TRP A 317 -9.98 -3.28 -10.90
N ARG A 318 -10.56 -2.07 -10.84
CA ARG A 318 -10.23 -0.97 -11.76
C ARG A 318 -8.89 -0.41 -11.32
N VAL A 319 -7.89 -0.44 -12.21
CA VAL A 319 -6.51 -0.07 -11.87
C VAL A 319 -6.38 1.45 -11.87
N PRO A 320 -5.99 2.11 -10.77
CA PRO A 320 -5.83 3.56 -10.72
C PRO A 320 -4.84 4.06 -11.80
N PRO A 321 -5.09 5.20 -12.46
CA PRO A 321 -4.18 5.76 -13.47
C PRO A 321 -2.74 5.96 -12.98
N SER A 322 -2.57 6.28 -11.69
CA SER A 322 -1.25 6.39 -11.05
C SER A 322 -0.47 5.06 -10.97
N ILE A 323 -1.16 3.91 -10.99
CA ILE A 323 -0.55 2.57 -11.07
C ILE A 323 -0.32 2.17 -12.53
N GLN A 324 -1.21 2.55 -13.44
CA GLN A 324 -0.99 2.40 -14.89
C GLN A 324 0.30 3.14 -15.32
N LYS A 325 0.50 4.38 -14.86
CA LYS A 325 1.72 5.17 -15.07
C LYS A 325 2.98 4.56 -14.45
N GLU A 326 2.85 3.76 -13.38
CA GLU A 326 3.96 2.95 -12.85
C GLU A 326 4.27 1.73 -13.73
N MET A 327 3.27 1.12 -14.36
CA MET A 327 3.48 0.05 -15.35
C MET A 327 4.20 0.60 -16.59
N GLU A 328 3.76 1.75 -17.11
CA GLU A 328 4.38 2.48 -18.22
C GLU A 328 5.84 2.85 -17.91
N LYS A 329 6.12 3.55 -16.80
CA LYS A 329 7.50 3.88 -16.35
C LYS A 329 8.38 2.63 -16.16
N GLN A 330 7.80 1.43 -16.04
CA GLN A 330 8.51 0.15 -15.86
C GLN A 330 8.53 -0.75 -17.10
N GLY A 331 8.04 -0.29 -18.25
CA GLY A 331 8.00 -1.07 -19.50
C GLY A 331 7.09 -2.31 -19.43
N LYS A 332 6.04 -2.27 -18.60
CA LYS A 332 5.08 -3.36 -18.39
C LYS A 332 3.79 -3.13 -19.16
N GLU A 333 3.10 -4.21 -19.48
CA GLU A 333 1.74 -4.15 -20.03
C GLU A 333 0.81 -3.35 -19.09
N VAL A 334 0.11 -2.37 -19.67
CA VAL A 334 -0.74 -1.44 -18.93
C VAL A 334 -2.13 -2.04 -18.74
N VAL A 335 -2.35 -2.68 -17.59
CA VAL A 335 -3.65 -3.26 -17.26
C VAL A 335 -4.56 -2.20 -16.65
N THR A 336 -5.69 -1.92 -17.29
CA THR A 336 -6.70 -0.95 -16.81
C THR A 336 -7.75 -1.59 -15.88
N ARG A 337 -7.98 -2.90 -16.00
CA ARG A 337 -9.00 -3.66 -15.27
C ARG A 337 -8.57 -5.11 -15.07
N VAL A 338 -8.61 -5.60 -13.84
CA VAL A 338 -8.47 -7.03 -13.50
C VAL A 338 -9.84 -7.58 -13.05
N PRO A 339 -10.33 -8.69 -13.62
CA PRO A 339 -11.57 -9.33 -13.18
C PRO A 339 -11.42 -9.97 -11.78
N PRO A 340 -12.51 -10.45 -11.16
CA PRO A 340 -12.42 -11.24 -9.94
C PRO A 340 -11.65 -12.55 -10.13
N GLY A 341 -11.14 -13.13 -9.04
CA GLY A 341 -10.42 -14.42 -9.06
C GLY A 341 -8.99 -14.34 -8.50
N GLU A 342 -8.27 -15.47 -8.55
CA GLU A 342 -6.99 -15.70 -7.84
C GLU A 342 -5.86 -14.73 -8.19
N LYS A 343 -5.89 -14.09 -9.36
CA LYS A 343 -4.88 -13.13 -9.81
C LYS A 343 -5.21 -11.68 -9.42
N ASN A 344 -6.38 -11.42 -8.84
CA ASN A 344 -6.82 -10.08 -8.46
C ASN A 344 -6.14 -9.65 -7.14
N PRO A 345 -5.37 -8.55 -7.12
CA PRO A 345 -4.61 -8.14 -5.93
C PRO A 345 -5.48 -7.62 -4.78
N LEU A 346 -6.78 -7.37 -5.01
CA LEU A 346 -7.78 -7.06 -3.97
C LEU A 346 -8.27 -8.31 -3.22
N GLY A 347 -7.98 -9.51 -3.72
CA GLY A 347 -8.53 -10.76 -3.18
C GLY A 347 -10.06 -10.83 -3.30
N ARG A 348 -10.69 -11.62 -2.42
CA ARG A 348 -12.14 -11.92 -2.46
C ARG A 348 -13.05 -10.87 -1.80
N TYR A 349 -12.49 -9.91 -1.07
CA TYR A 349 -13.28 -9.00 -0.23
C TYR A 349 -12.66 -7.61 -0.17
N ALA A 350 -13.46 -6.58 -0.46
CA ALA A 350 -13.07 -5.18 -0.36
C ALA A 350 -14.16 -4.33 0.31
N LEU A 351 -13.70 -3.34 1.08
CA LEU A 351 -14.50 -2.29 1.69
C LEU A 351 -14.00 -0.95 1.16
N ARG A 352 -14.79 -0.24 0.35
CA ARG A 352 -14.41 1.12 -0.08
C ARG A 352 -14.58 2.09 1.10
N THR A 353 -13.57 2.92 1.35
CA THR A 353 -13.65 3.96 2.38
C THR A 353 -14.02 5.31 1.77
N SER A 354 -14.58 6.23 2.57
CA SER A 354 -14.72 7.65 2.22
C SER A 354 -13.40 8.44 2.37
N ILE A 355 -12.30 7.80 1.96
CA ILE A 355 -11.03 8.46 1.68
C ILE A 355 -10.67 8.04 0.24
N PRO A 356 -10.43 8.99 -0.65
CA PRO A 356 -10.55 8.75 -2.08
C PRO A 356 -9.42 7.88 -2.64
N GLY A 357 -9.79 6.75 -3.24
CA GLY A 357 -8.84 5.74 -3.74
C GLY A 357 -8.31 4.79 -2.64
N ILE A 358 -8.85 4.85 -1.43
CA ILE A 358 -8.44 4.00 -0.30
C ILE A 358 -9.51 2.96 0.01
N MET A 359 -9.10 1.70 -0.01
CA MET A 359 -9.91 0.53 0.34
C MET A 359 -9.24 -0.23 1.47
N ILE A 360 -10.05 -0.91 2.28
CA ILE A 360 -9.59 -2.00 3.17
C ILE A 360 -9.95 -3.29 2.44
N HIS A 361 -8.97 -4.12 2.09
CA HIS A 361 -9.20 -5.25 1.19
C HIS A 361 -8.34 -6.48 1.48
N SER A 362 -8.79 -7.65 1.02
CA SER A 362 -8.07 -8.92 1.09
C SER A 362 -6.79 -8.90 0.23
N THR A 363 -5.91 -9.90 0.33
CA THR A 363 -4.78 -9.96 -0.61
C THR A 363 -4.24 -11.36 -0.88
N ILE A 364 -3.94 -11.60 -2.15
CA ILE A 364 -3.28 -12.80 -2.68
C ILE A 364 -1.78 -12.86 -2.33
N ARG A 365 -1.26 -11.88 -1.59
CA ARG A 365 0.12 -11.84 -1.07
C ARG A 365 0.11 -11.75 0.46
N PRO A 366 -0.26 -12.82 1.19
CA PRO A 366 -0.39 -12.79 2.66
C PRO A 366 0.93 -12.41 3.37
N ALA A 367 2.08 -12.84 2.85
CA ALA A 367 3.40 -12.43 3.36
C ALA A 367 3.73 -10.92 3.21
N SER A 368 2.83 -10.13 2.58
CA SER A 368 2.95 -8.66 2.49
C SER A 368 2.23 -7.90 3.61
N ILE A 369 1.42 -8.61 4.41
CA ILE A 369 0.74 -8.13 5.63
C ILE A 369 1.78 -7.84 6.72
N TYR A 370 1.46 -6.91 7.61
CA TYR A 370 2.39 -6.34 8.60
C TYR A 370 3.64 -5.71 7.96
N GLY A 371 3.53 -5.26 6.71
CA GLY A 371 4.55 -4.52 5.96
C GLY A 371 4.02 -3.24 5.32
N PHE A 372 4.93 -2.45 4.74
CA PHE A 372 4.61 -1.24 3.97
C PHE A 372 4.81 -1.55 2.49
N SER A 373 3.78 -2.13 1.87
CA SER A 373 3.85 -2.87 0.60
C SER A 373 2.75 -2.50 -0.39
N SER A 374 1.89 -1.53 -0.05
CA SER A 374 0.74 -1.13 -0.88
C SER A 374 0.89 0.24 -1.52
N HIS A 375 -0.06 0.54 -2.39
CA HIS A 375 -0.26 1.80 -3.08
C HIS A 375 -1.28 2.65 -2.31
N GLY A 376 -1.03 2.87 -1.01
CA GLY A 376 -1.91 3.61 -0.09
C GLY A 376 -3.02 2.78 0.57
N CYS A 377 -3.67 1.85 -0.16
CA CYS A 377 -4.73 0.98 0.37
C CYS A 377 -4.30 0.10 1.55
N ILE A 378 -5.24 -0.30 2.41
CA ILE A 378 -5.00 -1.15 3.58
C ILE A 378 -5.27 -2.61 3.18
N ARG A 379 -4.26 -3.47 3.24
CA ARG A 379 -4.42 -4.91 2.98
C ARG A 379 -4.63 -5.68 4.28
N VAL A 380 -5.50 -6.68 4.24
CA VAL A 380 -5.79 -7.63 5.31
C VAL A 380 -5.51 -9.05 4.79
N SER A 381 -5.13 -9.99 5.66
CA SER A 381 -4.97 -11.40 5.27
C SER A 381 -6.33 -12.01 4.89
N PRO A 382 -6.39 -13.01 3.97
CA PRO A 382 -7.66 -13.49 3.42
C PRO A 382 -8.75 -13.86 4.46
N GLY A 383 -8.43 -14.72 5.44
CA GLY A 383 -9.39 -15.12 6.48
C GLY A 383 -9.82 -13.97 7.38
N MET A 384 -8.86 -13.18 7.93
CA MET A 384 -9.19 -12.01 8.75
C MET A 384 -9.98 -10.94 7.98
N MET A 385 -9.91 -10.93 6.64
CA MET A 385 -10.74 -10.05 5.81
C MET A 385 -12.16 -10.61 5.65
N GLU A 386 -12.34 -11.93 5.54
CA GLU A 386 -13.65 -12.60 5.52
C GLU A 386 -14.37 -12.34 6.86
N ASP A 387 -13.73 -12.63 8.00
CA ASP A 387 -14.23 -12.33 9.35
C ASP A 387 -14.62 -10.85 9.56
N LEU A 388 -13.84 -9.94 8.98
CA LEU A 388 -14.06 -8.49 9.09
C LEU A 388 -15.16 -8.02 8.14
N PHE A 389 -15.23 -8.61 6.94
CA PHE A 389 -16.22 -8.27 5.93
C PHE A 389 -17.62 -8.59 6.45
N ASP A 390 -17.82 -9.71 7.13
CA ASP A 390 -19.14 -10.07 7.67
C ASP A 390 -19.54 -9.19 8.86
N GLU A 391 -18.62 -8.90 9.79
CA GLU A 391 -18.90 -8.08 10.98
C GLU A 391 -19.07 -6.56 10.73
N VAL A 392 -18.50 -6.02 9.64
CA VAL A 392 -18.47 -4.58 9.36
C VAL A 392 -19.65 -4.14 8.47
N GLU A 393 -20.41 -3.16 8.95
CA GLU A 393 -21.56 -2.59 8.25
C GLU A 393 -21.15 -1.44 7.33
N VAL A 394 -21.92 -1.19 6.26
CA VAL A 394 -21.88 0.09 5.53
C VAL A 394 -22.14 1.24 6.50
N ASN A 395 -21.59 2.43 6.24
CA ASN A 395 -21.57 3.58 7.15
C ASN A 395 -20.77 3.40 8.46
N THR A 396 -20.18 2.23 8.75
CA THR A 396 -19.22 2.04 9.87
C THR A 396 -18.14 3.12 9.80
N ARG A 397 -17.99 3.91 10.87
CA ARG A 397 -16.97 4.94 10.97
C ARG A 397 -15.59 4.33 11.20
N GLY A 398 -14.56 5.01 10.72
CA GLY A 398 -13.19 4.70 11.08
C GLY A 398 -12.26 5.92 11.10
N GLU A 399 -11.03 5.71 11.54
CA GLU A 399 -10.00 6.73 11.62
C GLU A 399 -8.61 6.13 11.36
N ILE A 400 -7.90 6.67 10.39
CA ILE A 400 -6.50 6.32 10.12
C ILE A 400 -5.61 7.35 10.81
N ILE A 401 -4.81 6.89 11.77
CA ILE A 401 -3.93 7.69 12.62
C ILE A 401 -2.45 7.36 12.39
N TYR A 402 -1.58 8.24 12.90
CA TYR A 402 -0.13 8.07 12.85
C TYR A 402 0.44 8.29 14.25
N ASP A 403 0.34 7.25 15.08
CA ASP A 403 0.76 7.22 16.48
C ASP A 403 1.89 6.21 16.67
N PRO A 404 3.17 6.63 16.57
CA PRO A 404 4.32 5.75 16.70
C PRO A 404 4.75 5.52 18.15
N ILE A 405 4.26 6.29 19.13
CA ILE A 405 4.78 6.33 20.50
C ILE A 405 3.61 6.22 21.49
N LYS A 406 3.45 5.02 22.05
CA LYS A 406 2.31 4.70 22.92
C LYS A 406 2.80 4.31 24.31
N VAL A 407 2.10 4.81 25.32
CA VAL A 407 2.30 4.44 26.73
C VAL A 407 1.01 3.87 27.27
N ALA A 408 1.11 2.79 28.05
CA ALA A 408 0.02 2.22 28.81
C ALA A 408 0.46 1.99 30.25
N VAL A 409 -0.37 2.37 31.21
CA VAL A 409 -0.19 2.03 32.63
C VAL A 409 -1.19 0.94 32.97
N THR A 410 -0.75 -0.11 33.65
CA THR A 410 -1.61 -1.23 34.07
C THR A 410 -2.32 -0.92 35.39
N LYS A 411 -3.31 -1.74 35.76
CA LYS A 411 -4.03 -1.59 37.05
C LYS A 411 -3.12 -1.88 38.25
N ASP A 412 -2.14 -2.75 38.07
CA ASP A 412 -1.02 -3.05 38.98
C ASP A 412 0.15 -2.03 38.89
N GLY A 413 -0.02 -0.92 38.15
CA GLY A 413 0.89 0.23 38.16
C GLY A 413 2.10 0.14 37.23
N ARG A 414 2.33 -1.01 36.58
CA ARG A 414 3.41 -1.20 35.60
C ARG A 414 3.23 -0.27 34.40
N VAL A 415 4.34 0.19 33.82
CA VAL A 415 4.36 1.09 32.66
C VAL A 415 4.91 0.37 31.45
N PHE A 416 4.12 0.27 30.39
CA PHE A 416 4.53 -0.25 29.10
C PHE A 416 4.73 0.88 28.10
N LEU A 417 5.78 0.78 27.29
CA LEU A 417 6.13 1.71 26.22
C LEU A 417 6.28 0.93 24.90
N GLU A 418 5.58 1.38 23.86
CA GLU A 418 5.75 0.90 22.49
C GLU A 418 6.25 2.05 21.61
N VAL A 419 7.42 1.87 20.99
CA VAL A 419 7.96 2.83 20.00
C VAL A 419 8.13 2.13 18.65
N ASN A 420 7.50 2.71 17.64
CA ASN A 420 7.61 2.33 16.22
C ASN A 420 8.51 3.32 15.46
N ARG A 421 8.82 3.01 14.20
CA ARG A 421 9.63 3.88 13.33
C ARG A 421 8.76 4.95 12.67
N ASP A 422 9.33 6.13 12.42
CA ASP A 422 8.71 7.20 11.64
C ASP A 422 8.80 6.86 10.14
N ILE A 423 7.96 5.91 9.71
CA ILE A 423 7.99 5.29 8.37
C ILE A 423 7.82 6.30 7.22
N TYR A 424 7.08 7.38 7.44
CA TYR A 424 6.78 8.42 6.44
C TYR A 424 7.56 9.73 6.69
N ASP A 425 8.68 9.65 7.42
CA ASP A 425 9.64 10.76 7.62
C ASP A 425 8.98 12.10 8.02
N LYS A 426 8.09 12.02 9.00
CA LYS A 426 7.39 13.19 9.56
C LYS A 426 8.32 14.09 10.40
N LYS A 427 9.56 13.64 10.66
CA LYS A 427 10.61 14.31 11.45
C LYS A 427 10.29 14.36 12.94
N ILE A 428 9.90 13.20 13.48
CA ILE A 428 9.50 13.06 14.89
C ILE A 428 10.72 13.08 15.82
N ASP A 429 10.72 14.03 16.77
CA ASP A 429 11.60 14.02 17.94
C ASP A 429 11.11 12.96 18.93
N PHE A 430 11.66 11.76 18.78
CA PHE A 430 11.29 10.59 19.59
C PHE A 430 11.53 10.78 21.09
N GLU A 431 12.57 11.52 21.49
CA GLU A 431 12.86 11.71 22.90
C GLU A 431 11.84 12.63 23.57
N LYS A 432 11.55 13.77 22.93
CA LYS A 432 10.54 14.72 23.39
C LYS A 432 9.16 14.08 23.44
N GLU A 433 8.74 13.39 22.38
CA GLU A 433 7.42 12.77 22.32
C GLU A 433 7.29 11.58 23.30
N VAL A 434 8.35 10.82 23.58
CA VAL A 434 8.32 9.81 24.67
C VAL A 434 8.21 10.48 26.05
N LYS A 435 9.00 11.53 26.33
CA LYS A 435 8.92 12.30 27.60
C LYS A 435 7.51 12.87 27.80
N GLU A 436 6.90 13.40 26.74
CA GLU A 436 5.54 13.94 26.74
C GLU A 436 4.45 12.86 26.84
N ALA A 437 4.60 11.70 26.18
CA ALA A 437 3.68 10.57 26.32
C ALA A 437 3.69 9.97 27.74
N LEU A 438 4.86 9.86 28.36
CA LEU A 438 5.02 9.46 29.77
C LEU A 438 4.36 10.47 30.71
N ARG A 439 4.55 11.79 30.47
CA ARG A 439 3.91 12.86 31.24
C ARG A 439 2.39 12.82 31.14
N LYS A 440 1.84 12.71 29.93
CA LYS A 440 0.39 12.56 29.65
C LYS A 440 -0.23 11.38 30.41
N ASN A 441 0.51 10.28 30.55
CA ASN A 441 0.06 9.07 31.27
C ASN A 441 0.47 9.04 32.76
N ARG A 442 0.97 10.15 33.33
CA ARG A 442 1.42 10.25 34.74
C ARG A 442 2.46 9.18 35.12
N ALA A 443 3.35 8.84 34.19
CA ALA A 443 4.27 7.71 34.27
C ALA A 443 5.75 8.11 34.41
N THR A 444 6.10 9.39 34.27
CA THR A 444 7.49 9.88 34.22
C THR A 444 8.36 9.49 35.43
N GLY A 445 7.77 9.46 36.63
CA GLY A 445 8.42 9.02 37.88
C GLY A 445 8.22 7.53 38.21
N LYS A 446 7.89 6.69 37.22
CA LYS A 446 7.62 5.26 37.39
C LYS A 446 8.43 4.37 36.43
N VAL A 447 9.38 4.94 35.69
CA VAL A 447 10.09 4.24 34.61
C VAL A 447 11.61 4.18 34.80
N ASP A 448 12.20 3.01 34.50
CA ASP A 448 13.65 2.88 34.33
C ASP A 448 14.04 3.47 32.98
N TRP A 449 14.76 4.60 33.01
CA TRP A 449 15.25 5.27 31.82
C TRP A 449 16.23 4.43 30.99
N LYS A 450 16.87 3.38 31.55
CA LYS A 450 17.65 2.40 30.78
C LYS A 450 16.74 1.57 29.88
N LYS A 451 15.61 1.08 30.41
CA LYS A 451 14.58 0.35 29.64
C LYS A 451 13.95 1.26 28.58
N VAL A 452 13.56 2.50 28.95
CA VAL A 452 13.03 3.51 27.99
C VAL A 452 14.02 3.78 26.85
N ASN A 453 15.31 3.97 27.15
CA ASN A 453 16.35 4.21 26.15
C ASN A 453 16.58 2.99 25.23
N LEU A 454 16.40 1.76 25.71
CA LEU A 454 16.46 0.55 24.89
C LEU A 454 15.30 0.48 23.88
N VAL A 455 14.08 0.81 24.31
CA VAL A 455 12.90 0.90 23.42
C VAL A 455 13.07 2.03 22.39
N LEU A 456 13.52 3.21 22.83
CA LEU A 456 13.83 4.36 21.97
C LEU A 456 14.88 4.06 20.90
N ARG A 457 15.93 3.30 21.23
CA ARG A 457 16.98 2.91 20.28
C ARG A 457 16.50 1.84 19.29
N SER A 458 15.81 0.82 19.79
CA SER A 458 15.45 -0.36 18.98
C SER A 458 14.24 -0.15 18.06
N LYS A 459 13.25 0.66 18.48
CA LYS A 459 12.01 1.01 17.74
C LYS A 459 11.35 -0.20 17.08
N LEU A 460 11.19 -1.28 17.85
CA LEU A 460 10.70 -2.59 17.37
C LEU A 460 9.19 -2.62 17.09
N GLY A 461 8.42 -1.68 17.66
CA GLY A 461 6.96 -1.74 17.61
C GLY A 461 6.34 -2.83 18.49
N ILE A 462 7.06 -3.30 19.51
CA ILE A 462 6.58 -4.17 20.58
C ILE A 462 6.43 -3.33 21.85
N ALA A 463 5.38 -3.58 22.63
CA ALA A 463 5.17 -2.92 23.90
C ALA A 463 5.97 -3.63 25.00
N GLU A 464 7.01 -2.96 25.49
CA GLU A 464 7.91 -3.49 26.53
C GLU A 464 7.65 -2.85 27.88
N ASP A 465 7.86 -3.62 28.96
CA ASP A 465 7.78 -3.12 30.32
C ASP A 465 9.00 -2.22 30.62
N VAL A 466 8.72 -0.95 30.91
CA VAL A 466 9.71 0.07 31.24
C VAL A 466 9.58 0.56 32.68
N THR A 467 8.79 -0.12 33.53
CA THR A 467 8.66 0.19 34.97
C THR A 467 10.04 0.25 35.64
N MET A 468 10.19 1.01 36.72
CA MET A 468 11.39 0.94 37.59
C MET A 468 11.60 -0.49 38.11
#